data_AF-A0A6P8X1S6-F1
#
_entry.id   AF-A0A6P8X1S6-F1
#
_cell.length_a   1.000
_cell.length_b   1.000
_cell.length_c   1.000
_cell.angle_alpha   90.00
_cell.angle_beta   90.00
_cell.angle_gamma   90.00
#
_symmetry.space_group_name_H-M   'P 1'
#
loop_
_entity.id
_entity.type
_entity.pdbx_description
1 polymer ?
#
loop_
_entity_poly.entity_id
_entity_poly.type
_entity_poly.pdbx_seq_one_letter_code
_entity_poly.pdbx_strand_id
1 'polypeptide(L)'
;MSANLFSLFIIILIANAVLTAVLPRLQDEHVRLEPTDDNKYSYTLRIEHPDGAVREETVQEIDTGEPLVNGVFRQDFEADDNDLKRVLVITYEAGPNGYVAKVRLVLEKREPVILGLSPNALKSAAG
;
A
#
# COMPACT_ATOMS: atom_id res chain seq x y z
N MET A 1 10.78 13.86 14.17
CA MET A 1 11.77 12.80 13.86
C MET A 1 11.09 11.83 12.90
N SER A 2 11.37 11.80 11.59
CA SER A 2 10.62 10.84 10.75
C SER A 2 11.18 10.54 9.36
N ALA A 3 11.58 11.53 8.55
CA ALA A 3 11.94 11.25 7.15
C ALA A 3 13.25 10.44 6.96
N ASN A 4 14.26 10.74 7.79
CA ASN A 4 15.59 10.13 7.65
C ASN A 4 15.63 8.69 8.20
N LEU A 5 14.84 8.37 9.23
CA LEU A 5 14.75 7.01 9.77
C LEU A 5 14.00 6.07 8.83
N PHE A 6 12.90 6.53 8.23
CA PHE A 6 12.12 5.72 7.29
C PHE A 6 12.91 5.42 6.01
N SER A 7 13.63 6.43 5.49
CA SER A 7 14.52 6.24 4.33
C SER A 7 15.66 5.26 4.63
N LEU A 8 16.21 5.27 5.85
CA LEU A 8 17.27 4.34 6.24
C LEU A 8 16.76 2.89 6.30
N PHE A 9 15.54 2.67 6.80
CA PHE A 9 14.91 1.35 6.85
C PHE A 9 14.69 0.77 5.45
N ILE A 10 14.22 1.59 4.49
CA ILE A 10 14.04 1.17 3.10
C ILE A 10 15.38 0.78 2.46
N ILE A 11 16.43 1.57 2.67
CA ILE A 11 17.77 1.28 2.10
C ILE A 11 18.37 0.00 2.70
N ILE A 12 18.22 -0.23 4.00
CA ILE A 12 18.71 -1.46 4.67
C ILE A 12 17.93 -2.69 4.18
N LEU A 13 16.63 -2.57 3.92
CA LEU A 13 15.81 -3.65 3.39
C LEU A 13 16.24 -4.03 1.96
N ILE A 14 16.50 -3.05 1.10
CA ILE A 14 16.97 -3.26 -0.28
C ILE A 14 18.38 -3.88 -0.29
N ALA A 15 19.28 -3.46 0.62
CA ALA A 15 20.65 -3.98 0.69
C ALA A 15 20.73 -5.44 1.15
N ASN A 16 19.82 -5.89 2.04
CA ASN A 16 19.78 -7.29 2.49
C ASN A 16 19.10 -8.25 1.51
N ALA A 17 18.34 -7.76 0.52
CA ALA A 17 17.65 -8.60 -0.46
C ALA A 17 18.60 -9.19 -1.53
N VAL A 18 19.84 -8.70 -1.62
CA VAL A 18 20.80 -9.08 -2.68
C VAL A 18 21.53 -10.41 -2.38
N LEU A 19 21.46 -10.96 -1.16
CA LEU A 19 22.13 -12.22 -0.79
C LEU A 19 21.13 -13.34 -0.46
N THR A 20 20.68 -14.08 -1.47
CA THR A 20 20.08 -15.43 -1.35
C THR A 20 18.89 -15.62 -0.40
N ALA A 21 18.33 -14.56 0.16
CA ALA A 21 17.30 -14.62 1.19
C ALA A 21 15.95 -14.97 0.55
N VAL A 22 15.32 -16.01 1.08
CA VAL A 22 13.89 -16.24 0.85
C VAL A 22 13.17 -14.99 1.37
N LEU A 23 12.39 -14.34 0.50
CA LEU A 23 11.58 -13.18 0.89
C LEU A 23 10.69 -13.57 2.09
N PRO A 24 10.83 -12.89 3.25
CA PRO A 24 9.99 -13.20 4.39
C PRO A 24 8.55 -12.78 4.09
N ARG A 25 7.61 -13.62 4.48
CA ARG A 25 6.21 -13.19 4.59
C ARG A 25 6.10 -12.26 5.80
N LEU A 26 5.63 -11.04 5.58
CA LEU A 26 5.36 -10.08 6.65
C LEU A 26 3.87 -9.76 6.65
N GLN A 27 3.24 -9.85 7.81
CA GLN A 27 1.87 -9.41 8.01
C GLN A 27 1.81 -8.68 9.34
N ASP A 28 1.91 -7.36 9.26
CA ASP A 28 1.76 -6.42 10.36
C ASP A 28 0.49 -5.58 10.13
N GLU A 29 0.07 -4.80 11.12
CA GLU A 29 -1.18 -4.02 11.10
C GLU A 29 -1.30 -3.12 9.86
N HIS A 30 -0.18 -2.55 9.42
CA HIS A 30 -0.12 -1.56 8.35
C HIS A 30 0.77 -1.97 7.17
N VAL A 31 1.45 -3.12 7.26
CA VAL A 31 2.41 -3.55 6.25
C VAL A 31 2.22 -5.02 5.96
N ARG A 32 2.12 -5.35 4.68
CA ARG A 32 2.02 -6.72 4.20
C ARG A 32 2.99 -6.97 3.08
N LEU A 33 3.81 -8.01 3.21
CA LEU A 33 4.72 -8.48 2.17
C LEU A 33 4.41 -9.95 1.89
N GLU A 34 3.96 -10.22 0.67
CA GLU A 34 3.60 -11.56 0.20
C GLU A 34 4.46 -11.92 -1.01
N PRO A 35 5.37 -12.91 -0.91
CA PRO A 35 6.03 -13.48 -2.07
C PRO A 35 4.99 -14.03 -3.05
N THR A 36 5.15 -13.72 -4.33
CA THR A 36 4.29 -14.19 -5.41
C THR A 36 5.05 -15.32 -6.11
N ASP A 37 4.55 -16.56 -6.00
CA ASP A 37 5.19 -17.78 -6.50
C ASP A 37 6.45 -18.26 -5.73
N ASP A 38 7.03 -19.37 -6.18
CA ASP A 38 8.30 -19.92 -5.69
C ASP A 38 9.52 -19.11 -6.19
N ASN A 39 9.29 -18.05 -6.97
CA ASN A 39 10.37 -17.21 -7.49
C ASN A 39 10.83 -16.23 -6.42
N LYS A 40 12.12 -16.27 -6.08
CA LYS A 40 12.72 -15.49 -4.97
C LYS A 40 12.68 -13.97 -5.16
N TYR A 41 12.27 -13.50 -6.33
CA TYR A 41 12.32 -12.09 -6.71
C TYR A 41 10.94 -11.49 -7.00
N SER A 42 9.88 -12.28 -6.85
CA SER A 42 8.51 -11.84 -7.10
C SER A 42 7.75 -11.66 -5.78
N TYR A 43 7.17 -10.48 -5.56
CA TYR A 43 6.40 -10.19 -4.35
C TYR A 43 5.40 -9.07 -4.53
N THR A 44 4.39 -9.05 -3.66
CA THR A 44 3.48 -7.94 -3.45
C THR A 44 3.74 -7.30 -2.09
N LEU A 45 4.03 -6.00 -2.08
CA LEU A 45 4.15 -5.16 -0.90
C LEU A 45 2.93 -4.24 -0.83
N ARG A 46 2.23 -4.26 0.30
CA ARG A 46 1.11 -3.36 0.60
C ARG A 46 1.38 -2.62 1.90
N ILE A 47 1.24 -1.30 1.87
CA ILE A 47 1.38 -0.40 3.01
C ILE A 47 0.10 0.41 3.14
N GLU A 48 -0.51 0.35 4.32
CA GLU A 48 -1.70 1.13 4.68
C GLU A 48 -1.27 2.17 5.72
N HIS A 49 -1.28 3.44 5.32
CA HIS A 49 -0.89 4.53 6.18
C HIS A 49 -2.02 4.92 7.15
N PRO A 50 -1.70 5.46 8.34
CA PRO A 50 -2.71 5.90 9.30
C PRO A 50 -3.66 6.99 8.80
N ASP A 51 -3.26 7.73 7.75
CA ASP A 51 -4.09 8.74 7.07
C ASP A 51 -5.06 8.14 6.04
N GLY A 52 -5.11 6.80 5.92
CA GLY A 52 -5.93 6.08 4.96
C GLY A 52 -5.29 5.95 3.57
N ALA A 53 -4.09 6.51 3.36
CA ALA A 53 -3.39 6.31 2.10
C ALA A 53 -2.92 4.85 1.97
N VAL A 54 -3.04 4.29 0.77
CA VAL A 54 -2.67 2.92 0.47
C VAL A 54 -1.65 2.92 -0.65
N ARG A 55 -0.51 2.26 -0.42
CA ARG A 55 0.46 1.94 -1.46
C ARG A 55 0.51 0.43 -1.64
N GLU A 56 0.38 -0.02 -2.86
CA GLU A 56 0.54 -1.42 -3.22
C GLU A 56 1.47 -1.54 -4.41
N GLU A 57 2.44 -2.44 -4.32
CA GLU A 57 3.45 -2.68 -5.34
C GLU A 57 3.59 -4.16 -5.57
N THR A 58 3.65 -4.56 -6.83
CA THR A 58 4.04 -5.90 -7.24
C THR A 58 5.37 -5.80 -7.99
N VAL A 59 6.34 -6.57 -7.54
CA VAL A 59 7.64 -6.74 -8.19
C VAL A 59 7.69 -8.13 -8.80
N GLN A 60 8.16 -8.20 -10.04
CA GLN A 60 8.38 -9.45 -10.75
C GLN A 60 9.71 -9.37 -11.50
N GLU A 61 10.43 -10.47 -11.58
CA GLU A 61 11.60 -10.59 -12.45
C GLU A 61 11.12 -11.00 -13.85
N ILE A 62 11.40 -10.18 -14.86
CA ILE A 62 10.98 -10.42 -16.26
C ILE A 62 12.10 -11.03 -17.12
N ASP A 63 13.35 -10.82 -16.71
CA ASP A 63 14.55 -11.50 -17.20
C ASP A 63 15.60 -11.49 -16.07
N THR A 64 16.70 -12.21 -16.23
CA THR A 64 17.74 -12.40 -15.20
C THR A 64 18.29 -11.05 -14.70
N GLY A 65 17.94 -10.68 -13.47
CA GLY A 65 18.32 -9.41 -12.86
C GLY A 65 17.53 -8.19 -13.35
N GLU A 66 16.46 -8.39 -14.11
CA GLU A 66 15.59 -7.32 -14.63
C GLU A 66 14.25 -7.30 -13.88
N PRO A 67 14.12 -6.46 -12.83
CA PRO A 67 12.86 -6.29 -12.12
C PRO A 67 11.91 -5.38 -12.90
N LEU A 68 10.64 -5.79 -12.94
CA LEU A 68 9.50 -4.98 -13.32
C LEU A 68 8.67 -4.71 -12.06
N VAL A 69 8.45 -3.44 -11.77
CA VAL A 69 7.65 -2.97 -10.64
C VAL A 69 6.38 -2.34 -11.17
N ASN A 70 5.24 -2.83 -10.72
CA ASN A 70 3.93 -2.22 -10.95
C ASN A 70 3.38 -1.75 -9.62
N GLY A 71 3.00 -0.48 -9.52
CA GLY A 71 2.52 0.09 -8.27
C GLY A 71 1.26 0.92 -8.43
N VAL A 72 0.50 0.98 -7.36
CA VAL A 72 -0.62 1.89 -7.19
C VAL A 72 -0.51 2.59 -5.84
N PHE A 73 -0.67 3.90 -5.86
CA PHE A 73 -0.85 4.73 -4.68
C PHE A 73 -2.24 5.35 -4.71
N ARG A 74 -2.96 5.24 -3.61
CA ARG A 74 -4.29 5.83 -3.41
C ARG A 74 -4.27 6.68 -2.16
N GLN A 75 -4.75 7.92 -2.26
CA GLN A 75 -4.90 8.81 -1.12
C GLN A 75 -6.26 9.51 -1.19
N ASP A 76 -6.99 9.41 -0.09
CA ASP A 76 -8.28 10.07 0.07
C ASP A 76 -8.06 11.51 0.56
N PHE A 77 -8.84 12.44 0.00
CA PHE A 77 -8.91 13.84 0.40
C PHE A 77 -10.36 14.18 0.76
N GLU A 78 -10.52 15.04 1.76
CA GLU A 78 -11.82 15.61 2.09
C GLU A 78 -12.40 16.35 0.87
N ALA A 79 -13.64 16.02 0.54
CA ALA A 79 -14.44 16.83 -0.38
C ALA A 79 -15.44 17.63 0.44
N ASP A 80 -15.65 18.87 0.01
CA ASP A 80 -16.58 19.83 0.63
C ASP A 80 -18.06 19.43 0.43
N ASP A 81 -18.32 18.43 -0.42
CA ASP A 81 -19.66 17.99 -0.80
C ASP A 81 -20.03 16.68 -0.09
N ASN A 82 -21.21 16.66 0.52
CA ASN A 82 -21.56 15.85 1.70
C ASN A 82 -21.58 14.32 1.54
N ASP A 83 -21.27 13.76 0.37
CA ASP A 83 -21.20 12.31 0.15
C ASP A 83 -20.07 11.86 -0.80
N LEU A 84 -19.24 12.81 -1.24
CA LEU A 84 -18.13 12.51 -2.14
C LEU A 84 -16.80 12.61 -1.39
N LYS A 85 -15.82 11.87 -1.88
CA LYS A 85 -14.41 12.02 -1.52
C LYS A 85 -13.60 12.19 -2.79
N ARG A 86 -12.57 13.04 -2.73
CA ARG A 86 -11.60 13.19 -3.80
C ARG A 86 -10.51 12.14 -3.55
N VAL A 87 -10.23 11.30 -4.52
CA VAL A 87 -9.19 10.26 -4.40
C VAL A 87 -8.13 10.52 -5.44
N LEU A 88 -6.89 10.73 -4.98
CA LEU A 88 -5.72 10.72 -5.83
C LEU A 88 -5.31 9.28 -6.07
N VAL A 89 -5.29 8.87 -7.33
CA VAL A 89 -4.81 7.56 -7.77
C VAL A 89 -3.60 7.76 -8.67
N ILE A 90 -2.47 7.22 -8.25
CA ILE A 90 -1.24 7.18 -9.04
C ILE A 90 -0.96 5.73 -9.37
N THR A 91 -0.97 5.38 -10.65
CA THR A 91 -0.47 4.08 -11.11
C THR A 91 0.88 4.28 -11.76
N TYR A 92 1.85 3.44 -11.45
CA TYR A 92 3.18 3.53 -12.05
C TYR A 92 3.76 2.17 -12.39
N GLU A 93 4.64 2.20 -13.38
CA GLU A 93 5.44 1.08 -13.82
C GLU A 93 6.89 1.53 -13.85
N ALA A 94 7.79 0.70 -13.33
CA ALA A 94 9.23 0.91 -13.36
C ALA A 94 9.91 -0.37 -13.84
N GLY A 95 10.78 -0.27 -14.84
CA GLY A 95 11.54 -1.40 -15.36
C GLY A 95 12.65 -0.96 -16.31
N PRO A 96 13.14 -1.86 -17.19
CA PRO A 96 14.23 -1.57 -18.13
C PRO A 96 13.94 -0.39 -19.06
N ASN A 97 12.65 -0.16 -19.37
CA ASN A 97 12.20 0.93 -20.24
C ASN A 97 12.01 2.26 -19.50
N GLY A 98 12.42 2.35 -18.23
CA GLY A 98 12.31 3.54 -17.40
C GLY A 98 11.09 3.53 -16.48
N TYR A 99 10.69 4.73 -16.06
CA TYR A 99 9.60 4.95 -15.11
C TYR A 99 8.47 5.72 -15.79
N VAL A 100 7.25 5.20 -15.68
CA VAL A 100 6.04 5.86 -16.17
C VAL A 100 5.00 5.88 -15.07
N ALA A 101 4.42 7.05 -14.81
CA ALA A 101 3.31 7.21 -13.88
C ALA A 101 2.10 7.87 -14.56
N LYS A 102 0.91 7.42 -14.19
CA LYS A 102 -0.37 8.01 -14.56
C LYS A 102 -1.06 8.51 -13.30
N VAL A 103 -1.40 9.78 -13.29
CA VAL A 103 -2.06 10.45 -12.16
C VAL A 103 -3.51 10.72 -12.53
N ARG A 104 -4.43 10.38 -11.63
CA ARG A 104 -5.85 10.66 -11.77
C ARG A 104 -6.40 11.18 -10.45
N LEU A 105 -7.23 12.20 -10.54
CA LEU A 105 -8.08 12.63 -9.43
C LEU A 105 -9.49 12.16 -9.76
N VAL A 106 -10.04 11.28 -8.92
CA VAL A 106 -11.40 10.74 -9.09
C VAL A 106 -12.29 11.18 -7.94
N LEU A 107 -13.58 11.29 -8.21
CA LEU A 107 -14.60 11.47 -7.19
C LEU A 107 -15.23 10.11 -6.91
N GLU A 108 -15.14 9.66 -5.67
CA GLU A 108 -15.76 8.42 -5.20
C GLU A 108 -16.81 8.73 -4.15
N LYS A 109 -17.85 7.89 -4.05
CA LYS A 109 -18.79 7.98 -2.94
C LYS A 109 -18.09 7.59 -1.65
N ARG A 110 -18.35 8.33 -0.56
CA ARG A 110 -17.97 7.86 0.77
C ARG A 110 -18.80 6.61 1.08
N GLU A 111 -18.15 5.56 1.55
CA GLU A 111 -18.89 4.49 2.19
C GLU A 111 -19.53 5.03 3.47
N PRO A 112 -20.80 4.73 3.74
CA PRO A 112 -21.45 5.19 4.95
C PRO A 112 -20.70 4.62 6.16
N VAL A 113 -20.19 5.50 7.02
CA VAL A 113 -19.72 5.09 8.34
C VAL A 113 -20.95 4.59 9.09
N ILE A 114 -21.07 3.28 9.26
CA ILE A 114 -22.12 2.71 10.10
C ILE A 114 -21.75 3.07 11.53
N LEU A 115 -22.35 4.14 12.05
CA LEU A 115 -22.32 4.51 13.47
C LEU A 115 -23.21 3.54 14.24
N GLY A 116 -22.80 2.28 14.28
CA GLY A 116 -23.39 1.26 15.14
C GLY A 116 -22.88 1.47 16.56
N LEU A 117 -23.79 1.60 17.51
CA LEU A 117 -23.41 1.49 18.92
C LEU A 117 -22.77 0.12 19.15
N SER A 118 -21.67 0.09 19.91
CA SER A 118 -21.04 -1.18 20.26
C SER A 118 -22.06 -2.09 20.98
N PRO A 119 -21.95 -3.41 20.87
CA PRO A 119 -22.86 -4.34 21.55
C PRO A 119 -22.99 -4.08 23.06
N ASN A 120 -21.93 -3.56 23.69
CA ASN A 120 -21.92 -3.17 25.09
C ASN A 120 -22.75 -1.90 25.35
N ALA A 121 -22.66 -0.90 24.47
CA ALA A 121 -23.51 0.29 24.53
C ALA A 121 -24.99 -0.04 24.28
N LEU A 122 -25.27 -0.99 23.37
CA LEU A 122 -26.62 -1.51 23.14
C LEU A 122 -27.16 -2.27 24.37
N LYS A 123 -26.33 -3.07 25.03
CA LYS A 123 -26.71 -3.75 26.29
C LYS A 123 -27.01 -2.78 27.41
N SER A 124 -26.19 -1.74 27.61
CA SER A 124 -26.44 -0.75 28.67
C SER A 124 -27.71 0.07 28.46
N ALA A 125 -28.20 0.18 27.22
CA ALA A 125 -29.44 0.89 26.91
C ALA A 125 -30.70 0.02 27.05
N ALA A 126 -30.55 -1.32 27.08
CA ALA A 126 -31.69 -2.26 27.09
C ALA A 126 -32.20 -2.64 28.49
N GLY A 127 -31.50 -2.24 29.56
CA GLY A 127 -31.89 -2.52 30.96
C GLY A 127 -31.40 -3.88 31.46
#